data_AF-A0A0C3K7T4-F1
#
_entry.id   AF-A0A0C3K7T4-F1
#
_cell.length_a   1.000
_cell.length_b   1.000
_cell.length_c   1.000
_cell.angle_alpha   90.00
_cell.angle_beta   90.00
_cell.angle_gamma   90.00
#
_symmetry.space_group_name_H-M   'P 1'
#
loop_
_entity.id
_entity.type
_entity.pdbx_description
1 polymer ?
#
loop_
_entity_poly.entity_id
_entity_poly.type
_entity_poly.pdbx_seq_one_letter_code
_entity_poly.pdbx_strand_id
1 'polypeptide(L)' 'TRVSKGKKKKLTYLVVTNADGSRKLPPLIIGKVYKPHCFWNKTGSELGSHYQNNVKAWMMASIYQEWLLDWDHKL' A
#
# COMPACT_ATOMS: atom_id res chain seq x y z
N THR A 1 25.36 5.73 -26.56
CA THR A 1 25.39 4.97 -25.29
C THR A 1 23.97 4.62 -24.88
N ARG A 2 23.62 3.33 -24.78
CA ARG A 2 22.28 2.91 -24.34
C ARG A 2 22.21 3.11 -22.83
N VAL A 3 21.49 4.14 -22.38
CA VAL A 3 21.19 4.32 -20.95
C VAL A 3 20.33 3.15 -20.51
N SER A 4 20.87 2.24 -19.71
CA SER A 4 20.10 1.15 -19.14
C SER A 4 19.06 1.76 -18.20
N LYS A 5 17.78 1.46 -18.46
CA LYS A 5 16.68 1.98 -17.65
C LYS A 5 16.79 1.32 -16.28
N GLY A 6 17.21 2.08 -15.26
CA GLY A 6 17.33 1.59 -13.89
C GLY A 6 16.04 0.92 -13.41
N LYS A 7 16.17 -0.10 -12.54
CA LYS A 7 15.02 -0.78 -11.94
C LYS A 7 14.25 0.22 -11.05
N LYS A 8 13.18 0.81 -11.59
CA LYS A 8 12.31 1.72 -10.85
C LYS A 8 11.69 0.98 -9.66
N LYS A 9 11.95 1.48 -8.45
CA LYS A 9 11.19 1.07 -7.26
C LYS A 9 9.82 1.76 -7.33
N LYS A 10 8.77 1.01 -7.02
CA LYS A 10 7.40 1.51 -7.04
C LYS A 10 6.75 1.23 -5.70
N LEU A 11 6.03 2.22 -5.21
CA LEU A 11 5.21 2.19 -4.02
C LEU A 11 3.92 2.92 -4.37
N THR A 12 2.78 2.29 -4.12
CA THR A 12 1.46 2.86 -4.40
C THR A 12 0.75 3.14 -3.09
N TYR A 13 0.06 4.27 -3.02
CA TYR A 13 -0.70 4.68 -1.85
C TYR A 13 -2.17 4.84 -2.25
N LEU A 14 -3.07 4.29 -1.44
CA LEU A 14 -4.48 4.61 -1.44
C LEU A 14 -4.74 5.53 -0.26
N VAL A 15 -5.27 6.72 -0.55
CA VAL A 15 -5.64 7.73 0.44
C VAL A 15 -7.12 8.02 0.27
N VAL A 16 -7.85 8.07 1.38
CA VAL A 16 -9.30 8.28 1.38
C VAL A 16 -9.66 9.35 2.40
N THR A 17 -10.50 10.29 1.97
CA THR A 17 -11.00 11.39 2.79
C THR A 17 -12.42 11.75 2.35
N ASN A 18 -13.21 12.33 3.26
CA ASN A 18 -14.51 12.91 2.93
C ASN A 18 -14.36 14.25 2.19
N ALA A 19 -15.45 14.76 1.62
CA ALA A 19 -15.44 15.92 0.73
C ALA A 19 -14.88 17.20 1.37
N ASP A 20 -15.17 17.42 2.66
CA ASP A 20 -14.69 18.54 3.46
C ASP A 20 -13.31 18.27 4.12
N GLY A 21 -12.79 17.05 4.02
CA GLY A 21 -11.46 16.68 4.49
C GLY A 21 -11.30 16.54 6.00
N SER A 22 -12.38 16.63 6.77
CA SER A 22 -12.38 16.50 8.24
C SER A 22 -12.08 15.08 8.71
N ARG A 23 -12.42 14.06 7.90
CA ARG A 23 -12.14 12.65 8.16
C ARG A 23 -11.15 12.13 7.13
N LYS A 24 -10.00 11.66 7.61
CA LYS A 24 -8.94 11.04 6.81
C LYS A 24 -8.72 9.63 7.32
N LEU A 25 -8.79 8.65 6.42
CA LEU A 25 -8.51 7.26 6.78
C LEU A 25 -7.00 6.98 6.74
N PRO A 26 -6.50 6.02 7.54
CA PRO A 26 -5.13 5.53 7.39
C PRO A 26 -4.87 5.07 5.94
N PRO A 27 -3.73 5.44 5.34
CA PRO A 27 -3.45 5.06 3.97
C PRO A 27 -3.14 3.57 3.87
N LEU A 28 -3.58 2.96 2.78
CA LEU A 28 -3.12 1.62 2.38
C LEU A 28 -1.89 1.78 1.47
N ILE A 29 -0.81 1.11 1.83
CA ILE A 29 0.48 1.14 1.15
C ILE A 29 0.65 -0.18 0.39
N ILE A 30 1.00 -0.11 -0.89
CA ILE A 30 1.23 -1.29 -1.74
C ILE A 30 2.65 -1.25 -2.29
N GLY A 31 3.48 -2.18 -1.84
CA GLY A 31 4.84 -2.34 -2.33
C GLY A 31 5.04 -3.62 -3.14
N LYS A 32 6.30 -3.88 -3.49
CA LYS A 32 6.67 -5.06 -4.28
C LYS A 32 6.91 -6.30 -3.42
N VAL A 33 7.56 -6.11 -2.28
CA VAL A 33 8.11 -7.17 -1.43
C VAL A 33 7.28 -7.24 -0.16
N TYR A 34 6.92 -8.45 0.28
CA TYR A 34 6.15 -8.66 1.50
C TYR A 34 6.84 -8.09 2.75
N LYS A 35 8.15 -8.30 2.87
CA LYS A 35 9.02 -7.76 3.92
C LYS A 35 10.14 -6.91 3.30
N PRO A 36 9.92 -5.61 3.05
CA PRO A 36 10.98 -4.72 2.59
C PRO A 36 12.19 -4.74 3.55
N HIS A 37 13.41 -4.65 3.01
CA HIS A 37 14.61 -4.59 3.86
C HIS A 37 14.61 -3.40 4.83
N CYS A 38 14.00 -2.28 4.44
CA CYS A 38 13.83 -1.12 5.32
C CYS A 38 12.89 -1.35 6.50
N PHE A 39 12.18 -2.48 6.57
CA PHE A 39 11.33 -2.84 7.71
C PHE A 39 12.06 -3.67 8.77
N TRP A 40 13.39 -3.80 8.68
CA TRP A 40 14.18 -4.60 9.62
C TRP A 40 13.63 -6.02 9.80
N ASN A 41 13.28 -6.68 8.69
CA ASN A 41 12.67 -8.01 8.61
C ASN A 41 11.26 -8.16 9.21
N LYS A 42 10.60 -7.05 9.54
CA LYS A 42 9.19 -7.02 9.95
C LYS A 42 8.25 -6.90 8.74
N THR A 43 7.03 -7.41 8.90
CA THR A 43 5.89 -7.14 8.02
C THR A 43 5.37 -5.73 8.25
N GLY A 44 4.58 -5.19 7.32
CA GLY A 44 3.93 -3.91 7.57
C GLY A 44 2.92 -3.96 8.72
N SER A 45 2.25 -5.10 8.93
CA SER A 45 1.35 -5.28 10.08
C SER A 45 2.09 -5.21 11.41
N GLU A 46 3.28 -5.80 11.52
CA GLU A 46 4.14 -5.69 12.72
C GLU A 46 4.64 -4.25 12.96
N LEU A 47 4.57 -3.39 11.93
CA LEU A 47 4.85 -1.96 12.02
C LEU A 47 3.59 -1.10 12.17
N GLY A 48 2.42 -1.70 12.39
CA GLY A 48 1.14 -0.98 12.51
C GLY A 48 0.70 -0.28 11.21
N SER A 49 1.26 -0.69 10.06
CA SER A 49 0.96 -0.12 8.76
C SER A 49 0.03 -1.03 7.96
N HIS A 50 -0.98 -0.45 7.31
CA HIS A 50 -1.77 -1.14 6.29
C HIS A 50 -0.90 -1.30 5.04
N TYR A 51 -0.16 -2.41 4.97
CA TYR A 51 0.76 -2.70 3.88
C TYR A 51 0.37 -3.99 3.17
N GLN A 52 0.24 -3.90 1.85
CA GLN A 52 0.05 -5.03 0.95
C GLN A 52 1.19 -5.12 -0.05
N ASN A 53 1.36 -6.28 -0.69
CA ASN A 53 2.39 -6.46 -1.70
C ASN A 53 1.90 -7.23 -2.92
N ASN A 54 2.38 -6.82 -4.10
CA ASN A 54 2.32 -7.64 -5.30
C ASN A 54 3.51 -7.34 -6.21
N VAL A 55 3.81 -8.22 -7.18
CA VAL A 55 5.03 -8.11 -8.02
C VAL A 55 5.13 -6.77 -8.77
N LYS A 56 3.97 -6.16 -9.09
CA LYS A 56 3.89 -4.89 -9.83
C LYS A 56 3.86 -3.66 -8.92
N ALA A 57 3.61 -3.82 -7.62
CA ALA A 57 3.27 -2.78 -6.66
C ALA A 57 2.15 -1.86 -7.17
N TRP A 58 1.08 -2.44 -7.74
CA TRP A 58 -0.09 -1.68 -8.26
C TRP A 58 -1.31 -1.94 -7.41
N MET A 59 -2.28 -1.02 -7.47
CA MET A 59 -3.62 -1.31 -6.96
C MET A 59 -4.25 -2.44 -7.79
N MET A 60 -4.70 -3.49 -7.12
CA MET A 60 -5.50 -4.56 -7.71
C MET A 60 -6.93 -4.46 -7.17
N ALA A 61 -7.91 -4.86 -7.99
CA ALA A 61 -9.31 -4.84 -7.58
C ALA A 61 -9.54 -5.64 -6.28
N SER A 62 -8.90 -6.80 -6.14
CA SER A 62 -8.98 -7.62 -4.92
C SER A 62 -8.44 -6.89 -3.68
N ILE A 63 -7.29 -6.23 -3.80
CA ILE A 63 -6.70 -5.44 -2.69
C ILE A 63 -7.63 -4.31 -2.28
N TYR A 64 -8.26 -3.63 -3.26
CA TYR A 64 -9.20 -2.56 -2.98
C TYR A 64 -10.49 -3.09 -2.32
N GLN A 65 -11.03 -4.22 -2.80
CA GLN A 65 -12.22 -4.85 -2.22
C GLN A 65 -11.97 -5.32 -0.79
N GLU A 66 -10.84 -5.98 -0.52
CA GLU A 66 -10.46 -6.39 0.83
C GLU A 66 -10.36 -5.19 1.78
N TRP A 67 -9.71 -4.11 1.34
CA TRP A 67 -9.61 -2.88 2.12
C TRP A 67 -10.99 -2.24 2.38
N LEU A 68 -11.86 -2.22 1.36
CA LEU A 68 -13.18 -1.63 1.47
C LEU A 68 -14.06 -2.43 2.46
N LEU A 69 -14.03 -3.75 2.40
CA LEU A 69 -14.75 -4.63 3.32
C LEU A 69 -14.23 -4.51 4.76
N ASP A 70 -12.91 -4.45 4.94
CA ASP A 70 -12.30 -4.21 6.25
C ASP A 70 -12.71 -2.86 6.84
N TRP A 71 -12.83 -1.82 6.00
CA TRP A 71 -13.33 -0.52 6.44
C TRP A 71 -14.83 -0.57 6.78
N ASP A 72 -15.65 -1.24 5.96
CA ASP A 72 -17.10 -1.40 6.18
C ASP A 72 -17.40 -2.13 7.50
N HIS A 73 -16.62 -3.17 7.85
CA HIS A 73 -16.74 -3.86 9.13
C HIS A 73 -16.30 -3.04 10.36
N LYS A 74 -15.58 -1.94 10.15
CA LYS A 74 -15.10 -1.05 11.22
C LYS A 74 -15.98 0.19 11.42
N LEU A 75 -16.95 0.41 10.52
CA LEU A 75 -18.00 1.41 10.69
C LEU A 75 -18.96 1.00 11.79
#